data_AF-A0AAN2TUR9-F1
#
_entry.id   AF-A0AAN2TUR9-F1
#
_cell.length_a   1.000
_cell.length_b   1.000
_cell.length_c   1.000
_cell.angle_alpha   90.00
_cell.angle_beta   90.00
_cell.angle_gamma   90.00
#
_symmetry.space_group_name_H-M   'P 1'
#
loop_
_entity.id
_entity.type
_entity.pdbx_description
1 polymer ?
#
loop_
_entity_poly.entity_id
_entity_poly.type
_entity_poly.pdbx_seq_one_letter_code
_entity_poly.pdbx_strand_id
1 'polypeptide(L)'
;MKVALRTLLERSVKKMGKGMNPVVKAAALEMVERAYNEGITVQISAGYRSLEEQATLFGQGRVYSYKGKNYSNLAKPIVTNAKPGQSYHNYGLAIDFFIVSDDGRRAIWTVNSKWQRVAAIGKGLGFKWGGDWSSFKDYPHLEMTGGLSYTQLQAGNEPRLPFKLEKREMQKTGKGDNPIISIQQTLNGRYETNIECDGFYGPKTRTALIIGLQIELNKQFNKKLVVDGKWGPKTKNATITIKKGASCNITWILQAALYMEGFNPGTLDGEFGGKTEAALFKYQKASKISADKLAGKVTWNELFA
;
A
#
# COMPACT_ATOMS: atom_id res chain seq x y z
N MET A 1 -25.41 9.06 -1.70
CA MET A 1 -24.44 8.75 -0.62
C MET A 1 -23.05 8.78 -1.22
N LYS A 2 -22.08 9.44 -0.56
CA LYS A 2 -20.69 9.46 -1.02
C LYS A 2 -20.04 8.09 -0.77
N VAL A 3 -19.26 7.58 -1.72
CA VAL A 3 -18.51 6.33 -1.61
C VAL A 3 -17.51 6.42 -0.47
N ALA A 4 -17.40 5.34 0.32
CA ALA A 4 -16.43 5.30 1.41
C ALA A 4 -14.99 5.25 0.88
N LEU A 5 -14.07 5.95 1.54
CA LEU A 5 -12.63 5.91 1.24
C LEU A 5 -12.10 4.48 1.20
N ARG A 6 -12.49 3.64 2.18
CA ARG A 6 -12.12 2.22 2.23
C ARG A 6 -12.45 1.47 0.94
N THR A 7 -13.63 1.72 0.38
CA THR A 7 -14.05 1.12 -0.89
C THR A 7 -13.16 1.55 -2.06
N LEU A 8 -12.74 2.83 -2.11
CA LEU A 8 -11.82 3.31 -3.14
C LEU A 8 -10.42 2.69 -3.00
N LEU A 9 -9.93 2.56 -1.77
CA LEU A 9 -8.64 1.93 -1.48
C LEU A 9 -8.63 0.45 -1.86
N GLU A 10 -9.65 -0.32 -1.43
CA GLU A 10 -9.76 -1.75 -1.75
C GLU A 10 -9.83 -2.01 -3.27
N ARG A 11 -10.63 -1.21 -3.99
CA ARG A 11 -10.71 -1.30 -5.45
C ARG A 11 -9.38 -0.92 -6.13
N SER A 12 -8.69 0.09 -5.61
CA SER A 12 -7.38 0.52 -6.11
C SER A 12 -6.32 -0.58 -5.93
N VAL A 13 -6.23 -1.17 -4.74
CA VAL A 13 -5.30 -2.29 -4.45
C VAL A 13 -5.55 -3.47 -5.39
N LYS A 14 -6.82 -3.80 -5.68
CA LYS A 14 -7.16 -4.87 -6.63
C LYS A 14 -6.63 -4.60 -8.05
N LYS A 15 -6.53 -3.33 -8.47
CA LYS A 15 -6.05 -2.92 -9.79
C LYS A 15 -4.53 -2.78 -9.89
N MET A 16 -3.85 -2.65 -8.76
CA MET A 16 -2.41 -2.44 -8.71
C MET A 16 -1.60 -3.69 -9.09
N GLY A 17 -2.12 -4.90 -8.89
CA GLY A 17 -1.38 -6.13 -9.18
C GLY A 17 -0.25 -6.42 -8.18
N LYS A 18 0.31 -7.64 -8.23
CA LYS A 18 1.26 -8.13 -7.22
C LYS A 18 2.70 -7.66 -7.41
N GLY A 19 3.08 -7.25 -8.62
CA GLY A 19 4.45 -6.83 -8.93
C GLY A 19 4.71 -5.35 -8.63
N MET A 20 3.83 -4.67 -7.88
CA MET A 20 4.06 -3.27 -7.53
C MET A 20 5.25 -3.12 -6.60
N ASN A 21 6.04 -2.08 -6.85
CA ASN A 21 7.00 -1.63 -5.86
C ASN A 21 6.26 -1.15 -4.60
N PRO A 22 6.64 -1.59 -3.37
CA PRO A 22 5.94 -1.24 -2.14
C PRO A 22 5.85 0.26 -1.88
N VAL A 23 6.89 1.02 -2.24
CA VAL A 23 6.92 2.49 -2.09
C VAL A 23 5.90 3.14 -3.01
N VAL A 24 5.85 2.72 -4.27
CA VAL A 24 4.92 3.25 -5.28
C VAL A 24 3.49 2.92 -4.89
N LYS A 25 3.24 1.71 -4.39
CA LYS A 25 1.94 1.30 -3.84
C LYS A 25 1.52 2.19 -2.67
N ALA A 26 2.40 2.40 -1.68
CA ALA A 26 2.10 3.24 -0.53
C ALA A 26 1.80 4.68 -0.94
N ALA A 27 2.62 5.27 -1.81
CA ALA A 27 2.41 6.62 -2.32
C ALA A 27 1.10 6.76 -3.13
N ALA A 28 0.72 5.74 -3.91
CA ALA A 28 -0.54 5.75 -4.63
C ALA A 28 -1.77 5.72 -3.70
N LEU A 29 -1.72 4.94 -2.61
CA LEU A 29 -2.81 4.90 -1.63
C LEU A 29 -2.91 6.21 -0.84
N GLU A 30 -1.77 6.78 -0.45
CA GLU A 30 -1.70 8.11 0.15
C GLU A 30 -2.28 9.19 -0.77
N MET A 31 -2.03 9.11 -2.08
CA MET A 31 -2.63 10.01 -3.06
C MET A 31 -4.16 9.90 -3.06
N VAL A 32 -4.70 8.67 -3.03
CA VAL A 32 -6.15 8.43 -2.99
C VAL A 32 -6.78 9.03 -1.73
N GLU A 33 -6.13 8.85 -0.58
CA GLU A 33 -6.59 9.38 0.70
C GLU A 33 -6.54 10.91 0.75
N ARG A 34 -5.43 11.53 0.32
CA ARG A 34 -5.31 13.00 0.24
C ARG A 34 -6.36 13.61 -0.69
N ALA A 35 -6.56 13.03 -1.86
CA ALA A 35 -7.60 13.47 -2.79
C ALA A 35 -9.00 13.36 -2.17
N TYR A 36 -9.29 12.25 -1.48
CA TYR A 36 -10.59 12.03 -0.85
C TYR A 36 -10.90 13.08 0.22
N ASN A 37 -9.90 13.45 1.03
CA ASN A 37 -9.98 14.47 2.06
C ASN A 37 -10.15 15.89 1.48
N GLU A 38 -9.73 16.11 0.22
CA GLU A 38 -10.04 17.33 -0.54
C GLU A 38 -11.39 17.25 -1.29
N GLY A 39 -12.21 16.24 -0.99
CA GLY A 39 -13.51 16.05 -1.63
C GLY A 39 -13.45 15.45 -3.04
N ILE A 40 -12.31 14.88 -3.43
CA ILE A 40 -12.09 14.28 -4.75
C ILE A 40 -12.03 12.76 -4.61
N THR A 41 -13.05 12.08 -5.14
CA THR A 41 -13.09 10.62 -5.21
C THR A 41 -12.25 10.14 -6.38
N VAL A 42 -11.16 9.43 -6.10
CA VAL A 42 -10.21 8.90 -7.10
C VAL A 42 -10.01 7.40 -6.88
N GLN A 43 -9.76 6.67 -7.96
CA GLN A 43 -9.43 5.26 -7.91
C GLN A 43 -8.32 4.93 -8.90
N ILE A 44 -7.46 3.99 -8.54
CA ILE A 44 -6.42 3.45 -9.43
C ILE A 44 -7.07 2.48 -10.42
N SER A 45 -6.82 2.68 -11.72
CA SER A 45 -7.29 1.82 -12.83
C SER A 45 -6.29 0.73 -13.17
N ALA A 46 -4.99 0.97 -13.03
CA ALA A 46 -3.93 0.01 -13.31
C ALA A 46 -2.70 0.27 -12.44
N GLY A 47 -1.94 -0.78 -12.16
CA GLY A 47 -0.58 -0.71 -11.60
C GLY A 47 0.36 -1.61 -12.38
N TYR A 48 0.96 -2.60 -11.73
CA TYR A 48 1.86 -3.56 -12.34
C TYR A 48 1.20 -4.34 -13.47
N ARG A 49 1.95 -4.52 -14.57
CA ARG A 49 1.58 -5.30 -15.75
C ARG A 49 2.73 -6.19 -16.18
N SER A 50 2.51 -7.48 -16.32
CA SER A 50 3.52 -8.41 -16.85
C SER A 50 3.90 -8.11 -18.31
N LEU A 51 5.01 -8.70 -18.76
CA LEU A 51 5.48 -8.56 -20.14
C LEU A 51 4.47 -9.14 -21.16
N GLU A 52 3.79 -10.23 -20.82
CA GLU A 52 2.73 -10.84 -21.65
C GLU A 52 1.50 -9.93 -21.77
N GLU A 53 1.07 -9.33 -20.66
CA GLU A 53 -0.05 -8.40 -20.66
C GLU A 53 0.30 -7.12 -21.44
N GLN A 54 1.55 -6.64 -21.36
CA GLN A 54 2.01 -5.53 -22.19
C GLN A 54 2.07 -5.90 -23.68
N ALA A 55 2.49 -7.13 -24.02
CA ALA A 55 2.47 -7.62 -25.40
C ALA A 55 1.05 -7.64 -25.97
N THR A 56 0.07 -8.05 -25.15
CA THR A 56 -1.36 -8.03 -25.49
C THR A 56 -1.84 -6.62 -25.79
N LEU A 57 -1.45 -5.61 -25.00
CA LEU A 57 -1.83 -4.22 -25.25
C LEU A 57 -1.13 -3.64 -26.48
N PHE A 58 0.16 -3.93 -26.66
CA PHE A 58 0.93 -3.45 -27.81
C PHE A 58 0.40 -4.05 -29.13
N GLY A 59 -0.09 -5.28 -29.11
CA GLY A 59 -0.68 -5.94 -30.27
C GLY A 59 -2.04 -5.39 -30.71
N GLN A 60 -2.71 -4.56 -29.92
CA GLN A 60 -3.96 -3.91 -30.34
C GLN A 60 -3.70 -2.94 -31.50
N GLY A 61 -4.49 -3.08 -32.56
CA GLY A 61 -4.33 -2.33 -33.82
C GLY A 61 -3.08 -2.69 -34.61
N ARG A 62 -2.38 -3.78 -34.25
CA ARG A 62 -1.11 -4.18 -34.87
C ARG A 62 -1.10 -5.67 -35.22
N VAL A 63 -0.30 -6.01 -36.23
CA VAL A 63 0.21 -7.37 -36.39
C VAL A 63 1.47 -7.47 -35.52
N TYR A 64 1.44 -8.33 -34.50
CA TYR A 64 2.51 -8.39 -33.50
C TYR A 64 2.67 -9.79 -32.91
N SER A 65 3.92 -10.24 -32.80
CA SER A 65 4.31 -11.45 -32.08
C SER A 65 5.38 -11.12 -31.02
N TYR A 66 5.34 -11.85 -29.92
CA TYR A 66 6.31 -11.72 -28.84
C TYR A 66 6.65 -13.13 -28.32
N LYS A 67 7.95 -13.44 -28.24
CA LYS A 67 8.47 -14.77 -27.83
C LYS A 67 7.79 -15.95 -28.56
N GLY A 68 7.59 -15.82 -29.87
CA GLY A 68 6.97 -16.86 -30.70
C GLY A 68 5.45 -16.98 -30.60
N LYS A 69 4.78 -16.19 -29.75
CA LYS A 69 3.31 -16.18 -29.62
C LYS A 69 2.71 -14.94 -30.29
N ASN A 70 1.55 -15.12 -30.93
CA ASN A 70 0.81 -14.05 -31.61
C ASN A 70 -0.04 -13.26 -30.60
N TYR A 71 0.05 -11.93 -30.63
CA TYR A 71 -0.75 -11.00 -29.82
C TYR A 71 -1.53 -9.99 -30.67
N SER A 72 -1.59 -10.18 -31.98
CA SER A 72 -2.25 -9.28 -32.92
C SER A 72 -3.74 -9.14 -32.58
N ASN A 73 -4.23 -7.90 -32.52
CA ASN A 73 -5.65 -7.62 -32.36
C ASN A 73 -6.07 -6.37 -33.13
N LEU A 74 -6.25 -6.52 -34.45
CA LEU A 74 -6.58 -5.44 -35.37
C LEU A 74 -7.96 -4.80 -35.10
N ALA A 75 -8.85 -5.50 -34.39
CA ALA A 75 -10.18 -4.99 -34.05
C ALA A 75 -10.19 -4.01 -32.87
N LYS A 76 -9.07 -3.85 -32.16
CA LYS A 76 -8.93 -2.92 -31.03
C LYS A 76 -8.07 -1.72 -31.42
N PRO A 77 -8.34 -0.52 -30.89
CA PRO A 77 -7.52 0.65 -31.15
C PRO A 77 -6.13 0.48 -30.51
N ILE A 78 -5.15 1.20 -31.04
CA ILE A 78 -3.83 1.32 -30.40
C ILE A 78 -3.99 2.08 -29.07
N VAL A 79 -3.63 1.44 -27.96
CA VAL A 79 -3.70 2.03 -26.60
C VAL A 79 -2.33 2.25 -25.96
N THR A 80 -1.25 1.82 -26.61
CA THR A 80 0.11 2.02 -26.13
C THR A 80 1.11 1.99 -27.28
N ASN A 81 2.21 2.73 -27.12
CA ASN A 81 3.39 2.66 -27.97
C ASN A 81 4.54 1.86 -27.32
N ALA A 82 4.40 1.44 -26.05
CA ALA A 82 5.43 0.73 -25.33
C ALA A 82 5.36 -0.79 -25.61
N LYS A 83 6.47 -1.37 -26.08
CA LYS A 83 6.63 -2.83 -26.17
C LYS A 83 6.80 -3.44 -24.77
N PRO A 84 6.71 -4.78 -24.62
CA PRO A 84 7.08 -5.46 -23.37
C PRO A 84 8.45 -5.00 -22.86
N GLY A 85 8.50 -4.54 -21.60
CA GLY A 85 9.71 -4.05 -20.95
C GLY A 85 10.04 -2.58 -21.26
N GLN A 86 9.22 -1.88 -22.04
CA GLN A 86 9.37 -0.44 -22.29
C GLN A 86 8.36 0.41 -21.54
N SER A 87 7.49 -0.20 -20.73
CA SER A 87 6.52 0.49 -19.88
C SER A 87 6.93 0.38 -18.41
N TYR A 88 6.86 1.48 -17.66
CA TYR A 88 7.15 1.47 -16.22
C TYR A 88 6.16 0.63 -15.39
N HIS A 89 4.98 0.34 -15.94
CA HIS A 89 4.07 -0.66 -15.37
C HIS A 89 4.70 -2.06 -15.30
N ASN A 90 5.65 -2.39 -16.20
CA ASN A 90 6.36 -3.67 -16.18
C ASN A 90 7.31 -3.85 -15.00
N TYR A 91 7.61 -2.75 -14.31
CA TYR A 91 8.54 -2.72 -13.17
C TYR A 91 7.83 -2.39 -11.86
N GLY A 92 6.49 -2.24 -11.88
CA GLY A 92 5.73 -1.85 -10.70
C GLY A 92 5.98 -0.40 -10.27
N LEU A 93 6.45 0.44 -11.20
CA LEU A 93 6.86 1.82 -10.95
C LEU A 93 5.86 2.86 -11.49
N ALA A 94 4.69 2.42 -11.95
CA ALA A 94 3.66 3.30 -12.47
C ALA A 94 2.26 2.85 -12.05
N ILE A 95 1.36 3.82 -12.00
CA ILE A 95 -0.07 3.65 -11.80
C ILE A 95 -0.83 4.51 -12.81
N ASP A 96 -2.03 4.06 -13.15
CA ASP A 96 -3.02 4.88 -13.85
C ASP A 96 -4.18 5.16 -12.88
N PHE A 97 -4.78 6.35 -12.96
CA PHE A 97 -5.93 6.72 -12.13
C PHE A 97 -7.07 7.33 -12.93
N PHE A 98 -8.25 7.38 -12.30
CA PHE A 98 -9.40 8.12 -12.79
C PHE A 98 -10.20 8.70 -11.62
N ILE A 99 -10.96 9.77 -11.90
CA ILE A 99 -11.92 10.33 -10.93
C ILE A 99 -13.18 9.46 -10.94
N VAL A 100 -13.77 9.23 -9.77
CA VAL A 100 -15.02 8.48 -9.62
C VAL A 100 -16.14 9.46 -9.29
N SER A 101 -17.37 9.20 -9.72
CA SER A 101 -18.55 9.91 -9.21
C SER A 101 -18.64 9.78 -7.68
N ASP A 102 -19.32 10.75 -7.05
CA ASP A 102 -19.43 10.78 -5.58
C ASP A 102 -20.02 9.48 -5.02
N ASP A 103 -20.96 8.85 -5.72
CA ASP A 103 -21.56 7.55 -5.32
C ASP A 103 -20.67 6.32 -5.58
N GLY A 104 -19.49 6.52 -6.18
CA GLY A 104 -18.52 5.48 -6.47
C GLY A 104 -18.87 4.58 -7.67
N ARG A 105 -19.87 4.91 -8.48
CA ARG A 105 -20.41 4.01 -9.52
C ARG A 105 -19.86 4.28 -10.92
N ARG A 106 -19.43 5.50 -11.23
CA ARG A 106 -19.03 5.91 -12.58
C ARG A 106 -17.60 6.41 -12.62
N ALA A 107 -16.82 5.90 -13.56
CA ALA A 107 -15.52 6.46 -13.91
C ALA A 107 -15.70 7.76 -14.72
N ILE A 108 -14.96 8.80 -14.36
CA ILE A 108 -14.95 10.12 -14.98
C ILE A 108 -13.55 10.33 -15.52
N TRP A 109 -13.41 10.33 -16.85
CA TRP A 109 -12.14 10.45 -17.58
C TRP A 109 -11.82 11.87 -18.04
N THR A 110 -12.62 12.84 -17.60
CA THR A 110 -12.44 14.25 -17.95
C THR A 110 -11.29 14.86 -17.17
N VAL A 111 -10.28 15.35 -17.88
CA VAL A 111 -9.13 16.06 -17.29
C VAL A 111 -9.56 17.49 -16.94
N ASN A 112 -9.92 17.72 -15.69
CA ASN A 112 -10.34 19.02 -15.16
C ASN A 112 -9.46 19.44 -13.97
N SER A 113 -9.84 20.49 -13.25
CA SER A 113 -9.10 20.97 -12.07
C SER A 113 -8.96 19.91 -10.97
N LYS A 114 -9.97 19.03 -10.77
CA LYS A 114 -9.86 17.90 -9.83
C LYS A 114 -8.80 16.90 -10.27
N TRP A 115 -8.74 16.60 -11.56
CA TRP A 115 -7.71 15.71 -12.13
C TRP A 115 -6.30 16.28 -11.93
N GLN A 116 -6.11 17.56 -12.28
CA GLN A 116 -4.85 18.26 -12.10
C GLN A 116 -4.45 18.30 -10.62
N ARG A 117 -5.43 18.45 -9.70
CA ARG A 117 -5.17 18.42 -8.27
C ARG A 117 -4.67 17.05 -7.79
N VAL A 118 -5.29 15.96 -8.22
CA VAL A 118 -4.81 14.60 -7.92
C VAL A 118 -3.38 14.39 -8.44
N ALA A 119 -3.10 14.81 -9.68
CA ALA A 119 -1.77 14.74 -10.24
C ALA A 119 -0.75 15.56 -9.43
N ALA A 120 -1.11 16.75 -8.98
CA ALA A 120 -0.27 17.58 -8.12
C ALA A 120 0.02 16.92 -6.76
N ILE A 121 -0.98 16.26 -6.15
CA ILE A 121 -0.80 15.44 -4.94
C ILE A 121 0.21 14.32 -5.22
N GLY A 122 0.02 13.57 -6.32
CA GLY A 122 0.95 12.53 -6.75
C GLY A 122 2.38 13.05 -6.92
N LYS A 123 2.54 14.21 -7.58
CA LYS A 123 3.85 14.87 -7.73
C LYS A 123 4.49 15.23 -6.39
N GLY A 124 3.71 15.73 -5.44
CA GLY A 124 4.17 15.98 -4.07
C GLY A 124 4.60 14.72 -3.31
N LEU A 125 4.15 13.54 -3.74
CA LEU A 125 4.54 12.23 -3.19
C LEU A 125 5.70 11.58 -3.96
N GLY A 126 6.29 12.28 -4.93
CA GLY A 126 7.45 11.83 -5.70
C GLY A 126 7.13 11.25 -7.08
N PHE A 127 5.86 11.22 -7.50
CA PHE A 127 5.52 10.82 -8.86
C PHE A 127 5.89 11.90 -9.89
N LYS A 128 6.16 11.48 -11.13
CA LYS A 128 6.04 12.32 -12.32
C LYS A 128 4.70 12.03 -12.98
N TRP A 129 4.14 13.02 -13.66
CA TRP A 129 2.81 12.92 -14.28
C TRP A 129 2.91 12.92 -15.80
N GLY A 130 2.24 11.96 -16.46
CA GLY A 130 2.20 11.85 -17.92
C GLY A 130 1.48 13.02 -18.61
N GLY A 131 0.65 13.77 -17.87
CA GLY A 131 0.06 15.02 -18.36
C GLY A 131 1.08 16.16 -18.57
N ASP A 132 2.27 16.07 -17.95
CA ASP A 132 3.36 17.04 -18.10
C ASP A 132 4.25 16.75 -19.33
N TRP A 133 4.05 15.62 -20.02
CA TRP A 133 4.85 15.27 -21.19
C TRP A 133 4.63 16.26 -22.35
N SER A 134 5.69 16.54 -23.11
CA SER A 134 5.66 17.50 -24.23
C SER A 134 4.90 16.97 -25.45
N SER A 135 4.80 15.64 -25.59
CA SER A 135 4.03 14.95 -26.63
C SER A 135 3.43 13.66 -26.05
N PHE A 136 2.36 13.15 -26.68
CA PHE A 136 1.65 11.94 -26.24
C PHE A 136 1.25 11.95 -24.76
N LYS A 137 0.64 13.05 -24.30
CA LYS A 137 0.20 13.21 -22.91
C LYS A 137 -0.70 12.05 -22.48
N ASP A 138 -0.27 11.36 -21.45
CA ASP A 138 -1.00 10.28 -20.80
C ASP A 138 -1.51 10.77 -19.44
N TYR A 139 -2.69 11.38 -19.45
CA TYR A 139 -3.22 12.06 -18.27
C TYR A 139 -3.51 11.13 -17.07
N PRO A 140 -3.95 9.87 -17.26
CA PRO A 140 -4.05 8.89 -16.16
C PRO A 140 -2.71 8.53 -15.52
N HIS A 141 -1.61 8.66 -16.24
CA HIS A 141 -0.35 8.03 -15.89
C HIS A 141 0.45 8.81 -14.84
N LEU A 142 0.87 8.11 -13.79
CA LEU A 142 1.86 8.58 -12.82
C LEU A 142 2.97 7.53 -12.67
N GLU A 143 4.23 7.98 -12.70
CA GLU A 143 5.41 7.11 -12.60
C GLU A 143 6.38 7.57 -11.51
N MET A 144 7.09 6.64 -10.89
CA MET A 144 8.11 6.92 -9.89
C MET A 144 9.34 6.05 -10.15
N THR A 145 10.23 6.53 -11.00
CA THR A 145 11.33 5.72 -11.58
C THR A 145 12.67 5.89 -10.89
N GLY A 146 12.78 6.83 -9.94
CA GLY A 146 14.07 7.23 -9.37
C GLY A 146 15.03 7.83 -10.39
N GLY A 147 14.52 8.31 -11.53
CA GLY A 147 15.33 8.84 -12.63
C GLY A 147 15.83 7.80 -13.63
N LEU A 148 15.47 6.52 -13.46
CA LEU A 148 15.89 5.45 -14.36
C LEU A 148 15.04 5.39 -15.64
N SER A 149 15.73 5.15 -16.76
CA SER A 149 15.12 4.75 -18.03
C SER A 149 14.73 3.27 -18.01
N TYR A 150 13.82 2.85 -18.90
CA TYR A 150 13.46 1.44 -19.02
C TYR A 150 14.65 0.55 -19.41
N THR A 151 15.62 1.04 -20.19
CA THR A 151 16.82 0.28 -20.56
C THR A 151 17.71 0.01 -19.35
N GLN A 152 17.85 0.99 -18.45
CA GLN A 152 18.57 0.80 -17.19
C GLN A 152 17.87 -0.21 -16.29
N LEU A 153 16.53 -0.18 -16.23
CA LEU A 153 15.75 -1.17 -15.49
C LEU A 153 15.90 -2.59 -16.09
N GLN A 154 15.95 -2.70 -17.43
CA GLN A 154 16.23 -3.98 -18.13
C GLN A 154 17.63 -4.52 -17.83
N ALA A 155 18.60 -3.63 -17.64
CA ALA A 155 19.96 -3.99 -17.24
C ALA A 155 20.07 -4.38 -15.75
N GLY A 156 18.99 -4.31 -14.98
CA GLY A 156 18.94 -4.72 -13.58
C GLY A 156 19.21 -3.60 -12.58
N ASN A 157 19.27 -2.33 -13.01
CA ASN A 157 19.43 -1.22 -12.08
C ASN A 157 18.19 -1.06 -11.20
N GLU A 158 18.38 -0.95 -9.89
CA GLU A 158 17.28 -0.75 -8.94
C GLU A 158 16.98 0.75 -8.73
N PRO A 159 15.71 1.16 -8.78
CA PRO A 159 15.33 2.55 -8.60
C PRO A 159 15.46 2.98 -7.13
N ARG A 160 16.11 4.12 -6.90
CA ARG A 160 16.12 4.77 -5.59
C ARG A 160 14.94 5.71 -5.48
N LEU A 161 13.89 5.26 -4.80
CA LEU A 161 12.63 5.98 -4.71
C LEU A 161 12.62 6.89 -3.47
N PRO A 162 12.48 8.21 -3.64
CA PRO A 162 12.41 9.14 -2.51
C PRO A 162 11.04 9.00 -1.87
N PHE A 163 10.90 8.10 -0.90
CA PHE A 163 9.72 8.10 -0.02
C PHE A 163 10.14 8.49 1.37
N LYS A 164 10.15 9.80 1.58
CA LYS A 164 10.07 10.37 2.91
C LYS A 164 8.58 10.54 3.23
N LEU A 165 8.08 9.79 4.20
CA LEU A 165 6.88 10.16 4.95
C LEU A 165 7.18 11.45 5.74
N GLU A 166 7.31 12.59 5.05
CA GLU A 166 7.45 13.88 5.73
C GLU A 166 6.07 14.38 6.18
N LYS A 167 6.00 14.69 7.47
CA LYS A 167 4.84 15.09 8.26
C LYS A 167 4.20 16.36 7.68
N ARG A 168 2.95 16.28 7.24
CA ARG A 168 1.99 17.38 7.41
C ARG A 168 0.74 16.82 8.07
N GLU A 169 0.37 17.42 9.21
CA GLU A 169 -0.87 17.11 9.90
C GLU A 169 -2.04 17.56 9.01
N MET A 170 -2.98 16.65 8.78
CA MET A 170 -4.14 16.83 7.91
C MET A 170 -5.41 16.91 8.76
N GLN A 171 -6.34 17.77 8.34
CA GLN A 171 -7.67 17.87 8.93
C GLN A 171 -8.49 16.61 8.63
N LYS A 172 -9.08 16.05 9.70
CA LYS A 172 -9.85 14.80 9.72
C LYS A 172 -11.31 15.10 9.44
N THR A 173 -11.84 14.68 8.28
CA THR A 173 -13.25 14.94 7.90
C THR A 173 -14.15 13.69 7.99
N GLY A 174 -13.95 12.86 9.02
CA GLY A 174 -14.82 11.71 9.32
C GLY A 174 -14.70 11.28 10.78
N LYS A 175 -15.74 10.63 11.34
CA LYS A 175 -15.62 9.90 12.61
C LYS A 175 -14.75 8.66 12.34
N GLY A 176 -13.53 8.63 12.86
CA GLY A 176 -12.67 7.46 12.72
C GLY A 176 -13.20 6.25 13.48
N ASP A 177 -12.56 5.10 13.27
CA ASP A 177 -12.99 3.83 13.84
C ASP A 177 -12.72 3.81 15.35
N ASN A 178 -13.77 3.65 16.17
CA ASN A 178 -13.68 3.69 17.64
C ASN A 178 -12.65 2.67 18.17
N PRO A 179 -12.65 1.40 17.74
CA PRO A 179 -11.56 0.46 17.97
C PRO A 179 -10.16 0.99 17.67
N ILE A 180 -9.96 1.71 16.55
CA ILE A 180 -8.65 2.30 16.21
C ILE A 180 -8.31 3.45 17.16
N ILE A 181 -9.28 4.30 17.53
CA ILE A 181 -9.10 5.33 18.56
C ILE A 181 -8.62 4.69 19.87
N SER A 182 -9.27 3.60 20.31
CA SER A 182 -8.87 2.88 21.52
C SER A 182 -7.47 2.26 21.42
N ILE A 183 -7.09 1.74 20.25
CA ILE A 183 -5.72 1.27 20.01
C ILE A 183 -4.72 2.42 20.11
N GLN A 184 -5.02 3.57 19.50
CA GLN A 184 -4.15 4.76 19.54
C GLN A 184 -4.00 5.31 20.96
N GLN A 185 -5.09 5.37 21.73
CA GLN A 185 -5.07 5.72 23.15
C GLN A 185 -4.22 4.74 23.95
N THR A 186 -4.35 3.44 23.68
CA THR A 186 -3.56 2.40 24.35
C THR A 186 -2.08 2.51 24.01
N LEU A 187 -1.73 2.80 22.74
CA LEU A 187 -0.36 3.03 22.31
C LEU A 187 0.25 4.23 23.04
N ASN A 188 -0.50 5.33 23.13
CA ASN A 188 -0.07 6.51 23.89
C ASN A 188 0.13 6.21 25.37
N GLY A 189 -0.81 5.51 26.01
CA GLY A 189 -0.74 5.21 27.43
C GLY A 189 0.36 4.21 27.80
N ARG A 190 0.62 3.21 26.95
CA ARG A 190 1.62 2.16 27.24
C ARG A 190 3.04 2.52 26.81
N TYR A 191 3.18 3.33 25.76
CA TYR A 191 4.44 3.53 25.07
C TYR A 191 4.79 5.00 24.80
N GLU A 192 4.02 5.95 25.35
CA GLU A 192 4.29 7.39 25.27
C GLU A 192 4.46 7.90 23.82
N THR A 193 3.74 7.29 22.88
CA THR A 193 3.88 7.57 21.44
C THR A 193 3.33 8.94 21.02
N ASN A 194 2.50 9.56 21.84
CA ASN A 194 1.90 10.88 21.64
C ASN A 194 1.30 11.08 20.23
N ILE A 195 0.67 10.04 19.69
CA ILE A 195 -0.03 10.08 18.41
C ILE A 195 -1.45 10.61 18.58
N GLU A 196 -1.98 11.23 17.54
CA GLU A 196 -3.36 11.67 17.54
C GLU A 196 -4.31 10.46 17.48
N CYS A 197 -5.37 10.47 18.29
CA CYS A 197 -6.34 9.38 18.34
C CYS A 197 -7.50 9.66 17.35
N ASP A 198 -7.20 9.67 16.04
CA ASP A 198 -8.22 9.92 15.00
C ASP A 198 -9.20 8.79 14.80
N GLY A 199 -8.78 7.54 15.06
CA GLY A 199 -9.43 6.36 14.52
C GLY A 199 -9.02 6.02 13.08
N PHE A 200 -7.86 6.49 12.61
CA PHE A 200 -7.30 6.12 11.30
C PHE A 200 -5.97 5.37 11.46
N TYR A 201 -5.84 4.24 10.74
CA TYR A 201 -4.58 3.50 10.66
C TYR A 201 -3.62 4.14 9.66
N GLY A 202 -3.02 5.26 10.06
CA GLY A 202 -2.01 5.97 9.29
C GLY A 202 -0.58 5.64 9.70
N PRO A 203 0.41 6.27 9.05
CA PRO A 203 1.84 6.07 9.32
C PRO A 203 2.24 6.28 10.79
N LYS A 204 1.64 7.27 11.49
CA LYS A 204 1.89 7.52 12.92
C LYS A 204 1.46 6.32 13.78
N THR A 205 0.27 5.77 13.54
CA THR A 205 -0.25 4.59 14.25
C THR A 205 0.62 3.35 13.99
N ARG A 206 1.06 3.16 12.73
CA ARG A 206 1.99 2.08 12.38
C ARG A 206 3.34 2.22 13.07
N THR A 207 3.93 3.41 13.07
CA THR A 207 5.18 3.69 13.81
C THR A 207 5.01 3.44 15.31
N ALA A 208 3.88 3.84 15.89
CA ALA A 208 3.57 3.59 17.29
C ALA A 208 3.46 2.09 17.62
N LEU A 209 2.86 1.28 16.75
CA LEU A 209 2.85 -0.18 16.89
C LEU A 209 4.27 -0.77 16.86
N ILE A 210 5.15 -0.28 16.00
CA ILE A 210 6.55 -0.73 15.93
C ILE A 210 7.33 -0.30 17.17
N ILE A 211 7.11 0.93 17.68
CA ILE A 211 7.68 1.40 18.94
C ILE A 211 7.26 0.47 20.08
N GLY A 212 5.96 0.17 20.20
CA GLY A 212 5.43 -0.76 21.19
C GLY A 212 6.07 -2.15 21.06
N LEU A 213 6.17 -2.68 19.82
CA LEU A 213 6.84 -3.95 19.57
C LEU A 213 8.31 -3.95 20.01
N GLN A 214 9.09 -2.92 19.66
CA GLN A 214 10.50 -2.80 20.05
C GLN A 214 10.64 -2.73 21.58
N ILE A 215 9.77 -1.97 22.26
CA ILE A 215 9.74 -1.87 23.72
C ILE A 215 9.42 -3.23 24.34
N GLU A 216 8.40 -3.93 23.85
CA GLU A 216 8.01 -5.22 24.41
C GLU A 216 9.03 -6.32 24.12
N LEU A 217 9.68 -6.30 22.95
CA LEU A 217 10.83 -7.16 22.66
C LEU A 217 11.99 -6.92 23.62
N ASN A 218 12.24 -5.66 24.00
CA ASN A 218 13.26 -5.32 24.98
C ASN A 218 12.87 -5.76 26.39
N LYS A 219 11.66 -5.41 26.84
CA LYS A 219 11.19 -5.67 28.20
C LYS A 219 10.99 -7.15 28.49
N GLN A 220 10.34 -7.88 27.57
CA GLN A 220 9.97 -9.28 27.81
C GLN A 220 11.04 -10.27 27.37
N PHE A 221 11.93 -9.89 26.43
CA PHE A 221 12.87 -10.81 25.80
C PHE A 221 14.32 -10.29 25.74
N ASN A 222 14.64 -9.19 26.43
CA ASN A 222 15.98 -8.62 26.55
C ASN A 222 16.71 -8.42 25.20
N LYS A 223 15.98 -7.99 24.16
CA LYS A 223 16.51 -7.86 22.80
C LYS A 223 17.44 -6.66 22.58
N LYS A 224 17.49 -5.69 23.50
CA LYS A 224 18.38 -4.50 23.46
C LYS A 224 18.32 -3.71 22.15
N LEU A 225 17.13 -3.62 21.55
CA LEU A 225 16.84 -2.81 20.37
C LEU A 225 16.87 -1.32 20.72
N VAL A 226 17.30 -0.51 19.75
CA VAL A 226 16.98 0.92 19.75
C VAL A 226 15.48 1.05 19.47
N VAL A 227 14.78 1.83 20.29
CA VAL A 227 13.36 2.12 20.12
C VAL A 227 13.23 3.34 19.21
N ASP A 228 13.16 3.11 17.91
CA ASP A 228 13.13 4.16 16.87
C ASP A 228 11.89 4.10 15.97
N GLY A 229 11.00 3.13 16.19
CA GLY A 229 9.79 2.93 15.39
C GLY A 229 10.06 2.48 13.96
N LYS A 230 11.28 2.02 13.64
CA LYS A 230 11.68 1.56 12.31
C LYS A 230 11.62 0.04 12.22
N TRP A 231 10.99 -0.47 11.16
CA TRP A 231 11.01 -1.89 10.82
C TRP A 231 12.31 -2.28 10.09
N GLY A 232 13.45 -2.04 10.73
CA GLY A 232 14.78 -2.28 10.18
C GLY A 232 15.30 -3.71 10.42
N PRO A 233 16.47 -4.07 9.84
CA PRO A 233 17.05 -5.41 9.98
C PRO A 233 17.22 -5.89 11.42
N LYS A 234 17.58 -4.99 12.35
CA LYS A 234 17.73 -5.31 13.78
C LYS A 234 16.40 -5.73 14.40
N THR A 235 15.33 -4.98 14.18
CA THR A 235 13.98 -5.32 14.68
C THR A 235 13.46 -6.60 14.05
N LYS A 236 13.62 -6.76 12.72
CA LYS A 236 13.24 -8.00 11.99
C LYS A 236 13.94 -9.25 12.52
N ASN A 237 15.21 -9.13 12.95
CA ASN A 237 15.96 -10.25 13.51
C ASN A 237 15.63 -10.53 14.98
N ALA A 238 15.10 -9.56 15.70
CA ALA A 238 14.75 -9.69 17.11
C ALA A 238 13.35 -10.26 17.35
N THR A 239 12.49 -10.34 16.33
CA THR A 239 11.14 -10.89 16.44
C THR A 239 11.15 -12.29 17.06
N ILE A 240 10.18 -12.55 17.92
CA ILE A 240 9.96 -13.86 18.51
C ILE A 240 8.72 -14.52 17.90
N THR A 241 8.66 -15.85 17.98
CA THR A 241 7.47 -16.60 17.55
C THR A 241 6.45 -16.62 18.67
N ILE A 242 5.25 -16.09 18.38
CA ILE A 242 4.10 -16.12 19.30
C ILE A 242 3.08 -17.13 18.79
N LYS A 243 2.46 -17.88 19.70
CA LYS A 243 1.44 -18.88 19.40
C LYS A 243 0.31 -18.83 20.44
N LYS A 244 -0.76 -19.57 20.18
CA LYS A 244 -1.89 -19.74 21.10
C LYS A 244 -1.43 -20.09 22.53
N GLY A 245 -2.03 -19.43 23.51
CA GLY A 245 -1.65 -19.49 24.92
C GLY A 245 -0.61 -18.45 25.35
N ALA A 246 0.01 -17.73 24.41
CA ALA A 246 0.81 -16.56 24.77
C ALA A 246 -0.06 -15.44 25.33
N SER A 247 0.52 -14.61 26.19
CA SER A 247 -0.16 -13.48 26.83
C SER A 247 0.70 -12.20 26.76
N CYS A 248 0.38 -11.20 27.56
CA CYS A 248 1.10 -9.94 27.71
C CYS A 248 1.00 -8.97 26.50
N ASN A 249 1.60 -7.80 26.67
CA ASN A 249 1.53 -6.70 25.70
C ASN A 249 2.09 -7.05 24.32
N ILE A 250 2.97 -8.04 24.20
CA ILE A 250 3.50 -8.49 22.90
C ILE A 250 2.38 -9.15 22.08
N THR A 251 1.50 -9.88 22.74
CA THR A 251 0.31 -10.50 22.14
C THR A 251 -0.73 -9.44 21.80
N TRP A 252 -0.86 -8.41 22.64
CA TRP A 252 -1.72 -7.26 22.34
C TRP A 252 -1.27 -6.52 21.07
N ILE A 253 0.04 -6.35 20.88
CA ILE A 253 0.59 -5.75 19.65
C ILE A 253 0.24 -6.60 18.42
N LEU A 254 0.30 -7.93 18.52
CA LEU A 254 -0.14 -8.83 17.44
C LEU A 254 -1.63 -8.64 17.12
N GLN A 255 -2.48 -8.62 18.15
CA GLN A 255 -3.92 -8.41 17.98
C GLN A 255 -4.21 -7.05 17.32
N ALA A 256 -3.58 -5.98 17.80
CA ALA A 256 -3.72 -4.65 17.21
C ALA A 256 -3.25 -4.62 15.74
N ALA A 257 -2.10 -5.20 15.42
CA ALA A 257 -1.60 -5.28 14.05
C ALA A 257 -2.54 -6.05 13.11
N LEU A 258 -3.05 -7.21 13.55
CA LEU A 258 -4.04 -7.98 12.79
C LEU A 258 -5.32 -7.17 12.53
N TYR A 259 -5.81 -6.44 13.55
CA TYR A 259 -6.97 -5.57 13.41
C TYR A 259 -6.74 -4.48 12.36
N MET A 260 -5.56 -3.85 12.39
CA MET A 260 -5.17 -2.81 11.43
C MET A 260 -5.10 -3.32 9.98
N GLU A 261 -4.73 -4.59 9.79
CA GLU A 261 -4.76 -5.27 8.49
C GLU A 261 -6.17 -5.77 8.08
N GLY A 262 -7.19 -5.48 8.89
CA GLY A 262 -8.59 -5.83 8.63
C GLY A 262 -8.99 -7.24 9.10
N PHE A 263 -8.15 -7.89 9.91
CA PHE A 263 -8.40 -9.23 10.47
C PHE A 263 -8.73 -9.11 11.96
N ASN A 264 -10.03 -9.05 12.28
CA ASN A 264 -10.49 -8.87 13.65
C ASN A 264 -10.10 -10.08 14.56
N PRO A 265 -9.21 -9.89 15.57
CA PRO A 265 -8.77 -10.94 16.48
C PRO A 265 -9.73 -11.16 17.66
N GLY A 266 -10.86 -10.44 17.72
CA GLY A 266 -11.73 -10.37 18.90
C GLY A 266 -11.33 -9.22 19.82
N THR A 267 -11.42 -9.44 21.11
CA THR A 267 -10.99 -8.47 22.13
C THR A 267 -9.47 -8.29 22.07
N LEU A 268 -9.00 -7.06 22.19
CA LEU A 268 -7.57 -6.74 22.30
C LEU A 268 -7.17 -6.77 23.78
N ASP A 269 -7.14 -7.98 24.35
CA ASP A 269 -6.89 -8.28 25.76
C ASP A 269 -5.44 -8.67 26.05
N GLY A 270 -4.62 -8.87 25.01
CA GLY A 270 -3.27 -9.40 25.15
C GLY A 270 -3.23 -10.90 25.39
N GLU A 271 -4.32 -11.63 25.12
CA GLU A 271 -4.38 -13.09 25.22
C GLU A 271 -4.48 -13.74 23.84
N PHE A 272 -3.58 -14.67 23.54
CA PHE A 272 -3.60 -15.41 22.28
C PHE A 272 -4.59 -16.56 22.41
N GLY A 273 -5.87 -16.23 22.38
CA GLY A 273 -6.99 -17.17 22.36
C GLY A 273 -7.36 -17.68 20.96
N GLY A 274 -8.47 -18.41 20.87
CA GLY A 274 -8.95 -19.00 19.62
C GLY A 274 -9.36 -17.98 18.54
N LYS A 275 -9.84 -16.79 18.92
CA LYS A 275 -10.18 -15.73 17.96
C LYS A 275 -8.93 -15.10 17.34
N THR A 276 -7.90 -14.81 18.14
CA THR A 276 -6.59 -14.36 17.68
C THR A 276 -5.96 -15.39 16.72
N GLU A 277 -6.00 -16.67 17.07
CA GLU A 277 -5.51 -17.77 16.21
C GLU A 277 -6.23 -17.81 14.85
N ALA A 278 -7.56 -17.70 14.86
CA ALA A 278 -8.37 -17.71 13.65
C ALA A 278 -8.11 -16.47 12.76
N ALA A 279 -7.94 -15.29 13.35
CA ALA A 279 -7.60 -14.06 12.63
C ALA A 279 -6.22 -14.15 12.00
N LEU A 280 -5.23 -14.64 12.75
CA LEU A 280 -3.87 -14.87 12.25
C LEU A 280 -3.86 -15.85 11.07
N PHE A 281 -4.58 -16.97 11.17
CA PHE A 281 -4.67 -17.95 10.09
C PHE A 281 -5.26 -17.33 8.80
N LYS A 282 -6.31 -16.52 8.93
CA LYS A 282 -6.93 -15.82 7.80
C LYS A 282 -5.96 -14.82 7.18
N TYR A 283 -5.26 -14.06 8.01
CA TYR A 283 -4.21 -13.13 7.58
C TYR A 283 -3.11 -13.84 6.80
N GLN A 284 -2.53 -14.91 7.36
CA GLN A 284 -1.47 -15.68 6.70
C GLN A 284 -1.90 -16.22 5.33
N LYS A 285 -3.13 -16.76 5.22
CA LYS A 285 -3.69 -17.19 3.94
C LYS A 285 -3.85 -16.05 2.94
N ALA A 286 -4.37 -14.90 3.38
CA ALA A 286 -4.60 -13.74 2.53
C ALA A 286 -3.26 -13.17 2.01
N SER A 287 -2.24 -13.13 2.87
CA SER A 287 -0.89 -12.67 2.54
C SER A 287 -0.02 -13.73 1.84
N LYS A 288 -0.56 -14.93 1.59
CA LYS A 288 0.12 -16.04 0.87
C LYS A 288 1.43 -16.48 1.52
N ILE A 289 1.49 -16.41 2.84
CA ILE A 289 2.56 -16.99 3.66
C ILE A 289 2.09 -18.30 4.29
N SER A 290 2.98 -19.04 4.95
CA SER A 290 2.62 -20.26 5.66
C SER A 290 1.50 -19.99 6.67
N ALA A 291 0.37 -20.70 6.56
CA ALA A 291 -0.79 -20.57 7.44
C ALA A 291 -0.66 -21.50 8.66
N ASP A 292 0.49 -21.44 9.32
CA ASP A 292 0.89 -22.30 10.44
C ASP A 292 0.31 -21.85 11.79
N LYS A 293 -0.45 -20.74 11.81
CA LYS A 293 -1.01 -20.13 13.02
C LYS A 293 0.04 -19.67 14.02
N LEU A 294 1.28 -19.49 13.56
CA LEU A 294 2.39 -18.96 14.34
C LEU A 294 2.69 -17.53 13.89
N ALA A 295 2.69 -16.59 14.83
CA ALA A 295 3.20 -15.26 14.57
C ALA A 295 4.73 -15.28 14.67
N GLY A 296 5.37 -15.90 13.66
CA GLY A 296 6.82 -15.99 13.51
C GLY A 296 7.40 -14.90 12.62
N LYS A 297 8.70 -14.98 12.33
CA LYS A 297 9.46 -13.96 11.58
C LYS A 297 8.80 -13.56 10.25
N VAL A 298 8.30 -14.53 9.49
CA VAL A 298 7.62 -14.27 8.20
C VAL A 298 6.32 -13.49 8.41
N THR A 299 5.49 -13.91 9.38
CA THR A 299 4.25 -13.21 9.74
C THR A 299 4.52 -11.77 10.18
N TRP A 300 5.48 -11.55 11.09
CA TRP A 300 5.83 -10.21 11.56
C TRP A 300 6.37 -9.32 10.44
N ASN A 301 7.19 -9.89 9.56
CA ASN A 301 7.71 -9.16 8.42
C ASN A 301 6.60 -8.70 7.48
N GLU A 302 5.59 -9.53 7.27
CA GLU A 302 4.44 -9.19 6.43
C GLU A 302 3.54 -8.14 7.10
N LEU A 303 3.32 -8.24 8.42
CA LEU A 303 2.48 -7.28 9.17
C LEU A 303 3.06 -5.86 9.14
N PHE A 304 4.38 -5.75 9.05
CA PHE A 304 5.10 -4.49 9.08
C PHE A 304 6.01 -4.29 7.85
N ALA A 305 5.71 -4.95 6.73
CA ALA A 305 6.36 -4.68 5.44
C ALA A 305 6.07 -3.25 4.97
#